data_AF-A0AB39PKT4-F1
#
_entry.id   AF-A0AB39PKT4-F1
#
_cell.length_a   1.000
_cell.length_b   1.000
_cell.length_c   1.000
_cell.angle_alpha   90.00
_cell.angle_beta   90.00
_cell.angle_gamma   90.00
#
_symmetry.space_group_name_H-M   'P 1'
#
loop_
_entity.id
_entity.type
_entity.pdbx_description
1 polymer ?
#
loop_
_entity_poly.entity_id
_entity_poly.type
_entity_poly.pdbx_seq_one_letter_code
_entity_poly.pdbx_strand_id
1 'polypeptide(L)'
;MPSPETSYWYWLGDGMIGNIGGTDYLQIIFHEWHKFGPGLWDFEINRLVVATFSLSDLTHPIAIDPIPSDSNTQWGAGLLPASMSGDGYTYIYGVDDSAVNKKMRIARVAGSDLSQTDQWQYLNTDQQAWMRGETEATDALSGIANEYSVTPWHGDFALVSQDTTEAFSARIRVWSGCDPYGPFAFWVDHDQVYYTPEAGPYGTYGEEGKAFTYNAHVHPTLASGDTWTLSYNVNSFDSRVSHDGAHYRAPASTNPGSCPSGWSNPAHCGRVRPSRCRAPRA
;
A
#
# COMPACT_ATOMS: atom_id res chain seq x y z
N MET A 1 -3.92 0.00 -20.06
CA MET A 1 -2.62 -0.62 -20.40
C MET A 1 -2.85 -2.00 -20.98
N PRO A 2 -2.75 -2.19 -22.30
CA PRO A 2 -2.78 -3.54 -22.89
C PRO A 2 -1.44 -4.24 -22.64
N SER A 3 -1.49 -5.52 -22.26
CA SER A 3 -0.29 -6.37 -22.21
C SER A 3 0.17 -6.69 -23.64
N PRO A 4 1.48 -6.69 -23.91
CA PRO A 4 2.01 -7.04 -25.23
C PRO A 4 1.81 -8.53 -25.57
N GLU A 5 1.66 -9.42 -24.58
CA GLU A 5 1.61 -10.87 -24.76
C GLU A 5 0.68 -11.58 -23.75
N THR A 6 0.21 -12.79 -24.08
CA THR A 6 -0.76 -13.53 -23.26
C THR A 6 -0.22 -14.05 -21.92
N SER A 7 1.11 -14.19 -21.79
CA SER A 7 1.79 -14.59 -20.55
C SER A 7 2.12 -13.42 -19.64
N TYR A 8 1.80 -12.20 -20.05
CA TYR A 8 2.06 -10.97 -19.30
C TYR A 8 0.76 -10.27 -18.92
N TRP A 9 0.74 -9.63 -17.76
CA TRP A 9 -0.36 -8.76 -17.35
C TRP A 9 0.17 -7.63 -16.48
N TYR A 10 -0.67 -6.63 -16.25
CA TYR A 10 -0.38 -5.56 -15.31
C TYR A 10 -1.26 -5.68 -14.08
N TRP A 11 -0.64 -5.58 -12.91
CA TRP A 11 -1.34 -5.20 -11.68
C TRP A 11 -1.04 -3.75 -11.36
N LEU A 12 -2.00 -3.12 -10.70
CA LEU A 12 -1.87 -1.78 -10.19
C LEU A 12 -0.97 -1.84 -8.94
N GLY A 13 0.00 -0.94 -8.88
CA GLY A 13 0.46 -0.42 -7.59
C GLY A 13 -0.53 0.66 -7.14
N ASP A 14 -0.01 1.85 -6.86
CA ASP A 14 -0.82 3.02 -6.51
C ASP A 14 -0.70 4.12 -7.58
N GLY A 15 -1.63 5.08 -7.56
CA GLY A 15 -1.68 6.18 -8.52
C GLY A 15 -2.15 7.49 -7.90
N MET A 16 -1.72 8.59 -8.50
CA MET A 16 -2.05 9.94 -8.03
C MET A 16 -2.25 10.91 -9.19
N ILE A 17 -2.94 12.01 -8.89
CA ILE A 17 -2.92 13.19 -9.76
C ILE A 17 -1.64 13.98 -9.48
N GLY A 18 -0.80 14.14 -10.48
CA GLY A 18 0.42 14.94 -10.43
C GLY A 18 0.30 16.20 -11.29
N ASN A 19 0.69 17.35 -10.74
CA ASN A 19 0.81 18.59 -11.52
C ASN A 19 2.22 18.66 -12.13
N ILE A 20 2.29 18.58 -13.46
CA ILE A 20 3.53 18.60 -14.23
C ILE A 20 3.50 19.82 -15.14
N GLY A 21 4.37 20.80 -14.86
CA GLY A 21 4.45 22.03 -15.64
C GLY A 21 3.14 22.84 -15.66
N GLY A 22 2.34 22.80 -14.59
CA GLY A 22 1.07 23.50 -14.49
C GLY A 22 -0.14 22.75 -15.06
N THR A 23 0.03 21.51 -15.50
CA THR A 23 -1.04 20.64 -16.01
C THR A 23 -1.18 19.39 -15.17
N ASP A 24 -2.42 18.99 -14.86
CA ASP A 24 -2.70 17.78 -14.08
C ASP A 24 -2.75 16.54 -14.97
N TYR A 25 -2.08 15.48 -14.52
CA TYR A 25 -2.06 14.16 -15.15
C TYR A 25 -2.34 13.08 -14.11
N LEU A 26 -2.97 11.98 -14.54
CA LEU A 26 -3.04 10.78 -13.73
C LEU A 26 -1.77 9.96 -13.97
N GLN A 27 -0.96 9.78 -12.92
CA GLN A 27 0.21 8.91 -12.96
C GLN A 27 -0.05 7.67 -12.11
N ILE A 28 0.14 6.49 -12.69
CA ILE A 28 -0.11 5.21 -12.03
C ILE A 28 1.15 4.36 -12.12
N ILE A 29 1.57 3.78 -11.00
CA ILE A 29 2.59 2.74 -11.00
C ILE A 29 1.94 1.41 -11.38
N PHE A 30 2.47 0.76 -12.41
CA PHE A 30 2.06 -0.58 -12.82
C PHE A 30 3.20 -1.56 -12.61
N HIS A 31 2.84 -2.76 -12.14
CA HIS A 31 3.71 -3.91 -12.08
C HIS A 31 3.38 -4.81 -13.26
N GLU A 32 4.34 -4.99 -14.17
CA GLU A 32 4.21 -5.98 -15.23
C GLU A 32 4.65 -7.34 -14.69
N TRP A 33 3.75 -8.31 -14.75
CA TRP A 33 3.98 -9.67 -14.28
C TRP A 33 4.13 -10.61 -15.47
N HIS A 34 4.92 -11.66 -15.29
CA HIS A 34 5.14 -12.71 -16.28
C HIS A 34 4.90 -14.08 -15.66
N LYS A 35 4.09 -14.91 -16.32
CA LYS A 35 3.87 -16.32 -15.92
C LYS A 35 4.89 -17.22 -16.60
N PHE A 36 5.82 -17.78 -15.81
CA PHE A 36 6.89 -18.64 -16.31
C PHE A 36 6.56 -20.14 -16.23
N GLY A 37 5.48 -20.53 -15.53
CA GLY A 37 5.15 -21.94 -15.31
C GLY A 37 3.66 -22.23 -15.06
N PRO A 38 3.28 -23.52 -14.96
CA PRO A 38 1.89 -23.97 -14.84
C PRO A 38 1.31 -23.82 -13.43
N GLY A 39 2.13 -23.70 -12.39
CA GLY A 39 1.71 -23.56 -11.00
C GLY A 39 0.96 -22.25 -10.73
N LEU A 40 0.14 -22.23 -9.67
CA LEU A 40 -0.63 -21.05 -9.28
C LEU A 40 0.25 -19.82 -9.01
N TRP A 41 1.44 -20.05 -8.45
CA TRP A 41 2.41 -19.03 -8.05
C TRP A 41 3.62 -18.94 -8.98
N ASP A 42 3.56 -19.60 -10.15
CA ASP A 42 4.67 -19.60 -11.12
C ASP A 42 4.64 -18.30 -11.94
N PHE A 43 4.73 -17.17 -11.26
CA PHE A 43 4.79 -15.85 -11.84
C PHE A 43 5.73 -14.95 -11.05
N GLU A 44 6.32 -13.97 -11.75
CA GLU A 44 7.26 -13.02 -11.16
C GLU A 44 7.05 -11.63 -11.77
N ILE A 45 7.56 -10.61 -11.09
CA ILE A 45 7.59 -9.25 -11.65
C ILE A 45 8.62 -9.22 -12.78
N ASN A 46 8.19 -8.80 -13.95
CA ASN A 46 9.04 -8.57 -15.11
C ASN A 46 9.64 -7.16 -15.09
N ARG A 47 8.82 -6.14 -14.80
CA ARG A 47 9.28 -4.74 -14.65
C ARG A 47 8.23 -3.88 -13.95
N LEU A 48 8.67 -2.70 -13.53
CA LEU A 48 7.86 -1.65 -12.94
C LEU A 48 7.86 -0.43 -13.87
N VAL A 49 6.70 0.23 -14.02
CA VAL A 49 6.58 1.44 -14.86
C VAL A 49 5.67 2.48 -14.21
N VAL A 50 5.95 3.76 -14.46
CA VAL A 50 4.98 4.85 -14.30
C VAL A 50 4.27 5.05 -15.63
N ALA A 51 2.96 4.88 -15.66
CA ALA A 51 2.14 5.24 -16.81
C ALA A 51 1.44 6.58 -16.55
N THR A 52 1.66 7.54 -17.43
CA THR A 52 1.06 8.88 -17.35
C THR A 52 -0.11 8.98 -18.32
N PHE A 53 -1.28 9.42 -17.85
CA PHE A 53 -2.50 9.59 -18.63
C PHE A 53 -2.95 11.06 -18.64
N SER A 54 -3.48 11.50 -19.77
CA SER A 54 -4.19 12.78 -19.84
C SER A 54 -5.55 12.65 -19.16
N LEU A 55 -5.95 13.63 -18.34
CA LEU A 55 -7.30 13.62 -17.76
C LEU A 55 -8.43 13.76 -18.78
N SER A 56 -8.11 14.20 -20.01
CA SER A 56 -9.06 14.26 -21.12
C SER A 56 -9.29 12.91 -21.81
N ASP A 57 -8.35 11.96 -21.66
CA ASP A 57 -8.44 10.62 -22.22
C ASP A 57 -7.65 9.62 -21.35
N LEU A 58 -8.39 8.80 -20.60
CA LEU A 58 -7.85 7.77 -19.72
C LEU A 58 -7.78 6.38 -20.39
N THR A 59 -8.11 6.28 -21.68
CA THR A 59 -8.14 4.97 -22.37
C THR A 59 -6.74 4.43 -22.65
N HIS A 60 -5.76 5.33 -22.86
CA HIS A 60 -4.36 4.99 -23.13
C HIS A 60 -3.41 5.99 -22.44
N PRO A 61 -2.24 5.54 -21.97
CA PRO A 61 -1.24 6.46 -21.44
C PRO A 61 -0.63 7.30 -22.56
N ILE A 62 -0.22 8.52 -22.23
CA ILE A 62 0.55 9.40 -23.09
C ILE A 62 2.07 9.19 -22.94
N ALA A 63 2.50 8.59 -21.83
CA ALA A 63 3.89 8.22 -21.56
C ALA A 63 3.98 6.98 -20.65
N ILE A 64 5.05 6.21 -20.80
CA ILE A 64 5.38 5.05 -19.96
C ILE A 64 6.87 5.12 -19.65
N ASP A 65 7.20 5.31 -18.38
CA ASP A 65 8.56 5.52 -17.90
C ASP A 65 8.98 4.35 -17.00
N PRO A 66 10.13 3.69 -17.25
CA PRO A 66 10.57 2.56 -16.44
C PRO A 66 10.99 3.01 -15.03
N ILE A 67 10.63 2.21 -14.03
CA ILE A 67 11.10 2.35 -12.65
C ILE A 67 12.23 1.34 -12.42
N PRO A 68 13.36 1.73 -11.80
CA PRO A 68 14.39 0.79 -11.40
C PRO A 68 13.83 -0.33 -10.49
N SER A 69 14.28 -1.57 -10.72
CA SER A 69 13.77 -2.75 -9.99
C SER A 69 14.85 -3.76 -9.60
N ASP A 70 16.13 -3.35 -9.64
CA ASP A 70 17.27 -4.23 -9.38
C ASP A 70 17.32 -4.73 -7.91
N SER A 71 16.69 -4.01 -6.97
CA SER A 71 16.63 -4.42 -5.56
C SER A 71 15.50 -5.41 -5.23
N ASN A 72 14.74 -5.86 -6.23
CA ASN A 72 13.52 -6.66 -6.09
C ASN A 72 12.45 -6.01 -5.18
N THR A 73 12.45 -4.67 -5.11
CA THR A 73 11.42 -3.91 -4.40
C THR A 73 10.25 -3.64 -5.33
N GLN A 74 9.05 -4.00 -4.90
CA GLN A 74 7.80 -3.68 -5.57
C GLN A 74 7.41 -2.24 -5.23
N TRP A 75 7.98 -1.27 -5.94
CA TRP A 75 7.66 0.16 -5.77
C TRP A 75 6.20 0.46 -6.12
N GLY A 76 5.58 1.38 -5.39
CA GLY A 76 4.17 1.73 -5.58
C GLY A 76 3.21 0.88 -4.75
N ALA A 77 3.67 0.26 -3.66
CA ALA A 77 2.81 -0.36 -2.65
C ALA A 77 1.89 0.68 -1.94
N GLY A 78 2.30 1.95 -2.00
CA GLY A 78 1.50 3.12 -1.66
C GLY A 78 2.21 4.40 -2.11
N LEU A 79 1.46 5.48 -2.25
CA LEU A 79 1.96 6.82 -2.56
C LEU A 79 1.48 7.83 -1.51
N LEU A 80 2.36 8.77 -1.17
CA LEU A 80 1.97 9.98 -0.42
C LEU A 80 2.36 11.20 -1.26
N PRO A 81 1.38 11.94 -1.82
CA PRO A 81 1.65 13.12 -2.63
C PRO A 81 2.41 14.22 -1.89
N ALA A 82 3.26 14.96 -2.60
CA ALA A 82 3.99 16.13 -2.08
C ALA A 82 3.12 17.18 -1.40
N SER A 83 1.86 17.34 -1.84
CA SER A 83 0.89 18.24 -1.22
C SER A 83 0.48 17.82 0.20
N MET A 84 0.73 16.56 0.57
CA MET A 84 0.36 15.95 1.84
C MET A 84 1.59 15.61 2.71
N SER A 85 2.81 15.66 2.16
CA SER A 85 4.03 15.25 2.88
C SER A 85 4.56 16.30 3.87
N GLY A 86 4.21 17.57 3.67
CA GLY A 86 4.71 18.70 4.48
C GLY A 86 6.12 19.18 4.09
N ASP A 87 6.84 18.46 3.23
CA ASP A 87 8.22 18.78 2.81
C ASP A 87 8.39 18.95 1.28
N GLY A 88 7.30 18.82 0.51
CA GLY A 88 7.29 19.01 -0.93
C GLY A 88 7.81 17.82 -1.75
N TYR A 89 8.03 16.66 -1.12
CA TYR A 89 8.36 15.42 -1.82
C TYR A 89 7.17 14.47 -1.91
N THR A 90 6.97 13.86 -3.07
CA THR A 90 6.10 12.69 -3.18
C THR A 90 6.87 11.48 -2.71
N TYR A 91 6.32 10.75 -1.73
CA TYR A 91 6.90 9.52 -1.22
C TYR A 91 6.33 8.33 -1.98
N ILE A 92 7.23 7.44 -2.40
CA ILE A 92 6.94 6.18 -3.07
C ILE A 92 7.33 5.06 -2.13
N TYR A 93 6.33 4.31 -1.68
CA TYR A 93 6.56 3.21 -0.77
C TYR A 93 6.66 1.89 -1.55
N GLY A 94 7.59 1.04 -1.15
CA GLY A 94 7.84 -0.25 -1.78
C GLY A 94 7.85 -1.38 -0.76
N VAL A 95 7.73 -2.61 -1.24
CA VAL A 95 7.82 -3.81 -0.41
C VAL A 95 8.71 -4.86 -1.08
N ASP A 96 9.40 -5.69 -0.31
CA ASP A 96 10.05 -6.88 -0.85
C ASP A 96 9.06 -8.01 -1.22
N ASP A 97 9.51 -8.99 -1.99
CA ASP A 97 8.69 -10.13 -2.42
C ASP A 97 8.73 -11.31 -1.44
N SER A 98 9.06 -11.07 -0.16
CA SER A 98 9.10 -12.14 0.84
C SER A 98 7.71 -12.76 1.03
N ALA A 99 7.62 -14.08 1.24
CA ALA A 99 6.33 -14.75 1.47
C ALA A 99 5.67 -14.33 2.80
N VAL A 100 6.48 -14.04 3.81
CA VAL A 100 6.08 -13.57 5.14
C VAL A 100 7.09 -12.56 5.65
N ASN A 101 6.69 -11.78 6.65
CA ASN A 101 7.46 -10.74 7.32
C ASN A 101 8.12 -9.76 6.35
N LYS A 102 7.37 -9.38 5.32
CA LYS A 102 7.81 -8.51 4.23
C LYS A 102 8.33 -7.18 4.74
N LYS A 103 9.20 -6.56 3.95
CA LYS A 103 9.98 -5.38 4.33
C LYS A 103 9.60 -4.18 3.49
N MET A 104 9.26 -3.09 4.17
CA MET A 104 9.06 -1.78 3.59
C MET A 104 10.39 -1.16 3.18
N ARG A 105 10.44 -0.57 1.98
CA ARG A 105 11.47 0.38 1.57
C ARG A 105 10.82 1.66 1.08
N ILE A 106 11.57 2.76 1.10
CA ILE A 106 11.02 4.09 0.85
C ILE A 106 11.88 4.81 -0.19
N ALA A 107 11.22 5.32 -1.21
CA ALA A 107 11.78 6.27 -2.16
C ALA A 107 10.99 7.59 -2.11
N ARG A 108 11.54 8.65 -2.69
CA ARG A 108 10.83 9.91 -2.88
C ARG A 108 11.31 10.65 -4.13
N VAL A 109 10.48 11.53 -4.65
CA VAL A 109 10.81 12.45 -5.74
C VAL A 109 10.32 13.85 -5.38
N ALA A 110 11.07 14.88 -5.77
CA ALA A 110 10.66 16.26 -5.51
C ALA A 110 9.43 16.62 -6.36
N GLY A 111 8.45 17.29 -5.76
CA GLY A 111 7.20 17.62 -6.45
C GLY A 111 6.33 16.40 -6.72
N SER A 112 5.57 16.43 -7.82
CA SER A 112 4.50 15.45 -8.09
C SER A 112 4.69 14.65 -9.37
N ASP A 113 5.87 14.75 -10.01
CA ASP A 113 6.14 14.04 -11.25
C ASP A 113 6.84 12.70 -10.98
N LEU A 114 6.06 11.62 -10.94
CA LEU A 114 6.57 10.27 -10.71
C LEU A 114 7.47 9.76 -11.84
N SER A 115 7.32 10.30 -13.06
CA SER A 115 8.07 9.86 -14.24
C SER A 115 9.55 10.22 -14.21
N GLN A 116 9.98 11.11 -13.31
CA GLN A 116 11.38 11.46 -13.09
C GLN A 116 12.12 10.37 -12.29
N THR A 117 12.08 9.13 -12.76
CA THR A 117 12.61 7.94 -12.06
C THR A 117 14.13 7.99 -11.86
N ASP A 118 14.83 8.77 -12.68
CA ASP A 118 16.25 9.10 -12.53
C ASP A 118 16.56 10.11 -11.41
N GLN A 119 15.54 10.85 -10.96
CA GLN A 119 15.63 11.82 -9.86
C GLN A 119 15.11 11.27 -8.53
N TRP A 120 14.64 10.01 -8.51
CA TRP A 120 14.21 9.37 -7.28
C TRP A 120 15.37 9.25 -6.29
N GLN A 121 15.04 9.47 -5.03
CA GLN A 121 15.93 9.30 -3.90
C GLN A 121 15.45 8.15 -3.04
N TYR A 122 16.37 7.32 -2.54
CA TYR A 122 16.07 6.10 -1.83
C TYR A 122 16.56 6.17 -0.39
N LEU A 123 15.71 5.86 0.58
CA LEU A 123 16.05 5.97 1.99
C LEU A 123 17.01 4.85 2.40
N ASN A 124 18.19 5.23 2.87
CA ASN A 124 19.07 4.36 3.63
C ASN A 124 18.90 4.68 5.11
N THR A 125 18.19 3.80 5.82
CA THR A 125 17.88 3.91 7.25
C THR A 125 19.10 3.73 8.13
N ASP A 126 20.11 2.97 7.71
CA ASP A 126 21.36 2.81 8.48
C ASP A 126 22.18 4.11 8.49
N GLN A 127 22.20 4.82 7.36
CA GLN A 127 22.92 6.08 7.19
C GLN A 127 22.07 7.32 7.52
N GLN A 128 20.76 7.15 7.70
CA GLN A 128 19.79 8.25 7.85
C GLN A 128 19.91 9.26 6.69
N ALA A 129 20.03 8.74 5.46
CA ALA A 129 20.34 9.52 4.27
C ALA A 129 19.51 9.10 3.06
N TRP A 130 19.38 10.04 2.12
CA TRP A 130 18.73 9.83 0.83
C TRP A 130 19.79 9.54 -0.24
N MET A 131 19.77 8.32 -0.74
CA MET A 131 20.69 7.80 -1.74
C MET A 131 20.12 7.99 -3.15
N ARG A 132 20.97 7.85 -4.17
CA ARG A 132 20.54 7.93 -5.58
C ARG A 132 20.41 6.57 -6.25
N GLY A 133 21.12 5.56 -5.78
CA GLY A 133 20.99 4.19 -6.25
C GLY A 133 19.81 3.49 -5.59
N GLU A 134 18.98 2.84 -6.40
CA GLU A 134 17.82 2.07 -5.93
C GLU A 134 18.23 0.92 -4.99
N THR A 135 19.33 0.23 -5.30
CA THR A 135 19.88 -0.85 -4.48
C THR A 135 20.52 -0.39 -3.17
N GLU A 136 20.64 0.92 -2.96
CA GLU A 136 21.18 1.50 -1.71
C GLU A 136 20.08 1.71 -0.66
N ALA A 137 18.81 1.53 -1.03
CA ALA A 137 17.68 1.53 -0.11
C ALA A 137 17.82 0.41 0.91
N THR A 138 17.51 0.70 2.18
CA THR A 138 17.45 -0.33 3.24
C THR A 138 16.04 -0.41 3.82
N ASP A 139 15.78 -1.50 4.54
CA ASP A 139 14.48 -1.77 5.10
C ASP A 139 14.12 -0.75 6.19
N ALA A 140 12.91 -0.21 6.14
CA ALA A 140 12.39 0.81 7.07
C ALA A 140 11.41 0.24 8.10
N LEU A 141 10.63 -0.75 7.72
CA LEU A 141 9.64 -1.41 8.57
C LEU A 141 9.44 -2.86 8.12
N SER A 142 9.08 -3.74 9.05
CA SER A 142 8.80 -5.16 8.79
C SER A 142 7.35 -5.51 9.07
N GLY A 143 6.85 -6.56 8.43
CA GLY A 143 5.49 -7.05 8.63
C GLY A 143 4.44 -6.23 7.87
N ILE A 144 4.83 -5.64 6.73
CA ILE A 144 3.97 -4.81 5.87
C ILE A 144 3.44 -5.60 4.67
N ALA A 145 2.28 -5.26 4.12
CA ALA A 145 1.70 -5.95 2.95
C ALA A 145 2.17 -5.36 1.60
N ASN A 146 1.74 -5.97 0.50
CA ASN A 146 2.00 -5.49 -0.87
C ASN A 146 1.25 -4.22 -1.24
N GLU A 147 0.21 -3.88 -0.49
CA GLU A 147 -0.54 -2.63 -0.59
C GLU A 147 -0.74 -2.10 0.83
N TYR A 148 -0.47 -0.81 1.03
CA TYR A 148 -0.63 -0.12 2.29
C TYR A 148 -0.71 1.39 2.08
N SER A 149 -1.12 2.10 3.13
CA SER A 149 -1.29 3.55 3.07
C SER A 149 -0.45 4.23 4.14
N VAL A 150 0.24 5.30 3.76
CA VAL A 150 0.79 6.30 4.69
C VAL A 150 0.04 7.59 4.46
N THR A 151 -0.62 8.12 5.49
CA THR A 151 -1.44 9.33 5.37
C THR A 151 -1.21 10.26 6.56
N PRO A 152 -1.26 11.60 6.37
CA PRO A 152 -1.26 12.54 7.47
C PRO A 152 -2.46 12.32 8.41
N TRP A 153 -2.23 12.42 9.70
CA TRP A 153 -3.24 12.26 10.75
C TRP A 153 -2.88 13.05 12.00
N HIS A 154 -3.72 14.00 12.39
CA HIS A 154 -3.54 14.83 13.59
C HIS A 154 -2.14 15.45 13.77
N GLY A 155 -1.46 15.80 12.67
CA GLY A 155 -0.13 16.41 12.66
C GLY A 155 1.04 15.42 12.57
N ASP A 156 0.76 14.11 12.60
CA ASP A 156 1.71 13.02 12.39
C ASP A 156 1.34 12.28 11.08
N PHE A 157 1.98 11.13 10.84
CA PHE A 157 1.62 10.19 9.78
C PHE A 157 1.16 8.86 10.38
N ALA A 158 0.04 8.34 9.92
CA ALA A 158 -0.35 6.96 10.19
C ALA A 158 -0.03 6.08 8.98
N LEU A 159 0.50 4.90 9.25
CA LEU A 159 0.67 3.84 8.29
C LEU A 159 -0.33 2.73 8.63
N VAL A 160 -1.15 2.31 7.67
CA VAL A 160 -2.09 1.19 7.83
C VAL A 160 -1.76 0.11 6.81
N SER A 161 -1.67 -1.13 7.28
CA SER A 161 -1.40 -2.28 6.42
C SER A 161 -1.91 -3.58 7.03
N GLN A 162 -2.04 -4.60 6.20
CA GLN A 162 -2.26 -5.96 6.64
C GLN A 162 -0.96 -6.54 7.22
N ASP A 163 -1.08 -7.26 8.33
CA ASP A 163 0.05 -7.89 9.00
C ASP A 163 0.61 -9.02 8.13
N THR A 164 1.90 -8.99 7.85
CA THR A 164 2.56 -10.07 7.10
C THR A 164 3.48 -10.91 7.94
N THR A 165 3.59 -10.69 9.25
CA THR A 165 4.42 -11.54 10.13
C THR A 165 4.02 -13.01 10.08
N GLU A 166 2.78 -13.29 9.72
CA GLU A 166 2.24 -14.60 9.37
C GLU A 166 1.67 -14.56 7.94
N ALA A 167 1.70 -15.70 7.24
CA ALA A 167 1.15 -15.80 5.90
C ALA A 167 -0.36 -15.55 5.92
N PHE A 168 -0.83 -14.60 5.11
CA PHE A 168 -2.26 -14.27 4.95
C PHE A 168 -2.97 -13.94 6.28
N SER A 169 -2.29 -13.22 7.18
CA SER A 169 -2.90 -12.80 8.45
C SER A 169 -4.17 -12.00 8.22
N ALA A 170 -5.22 -12.30 8.99
CA ALA A 170 -6.47 -11.55 8.96
C ALA A 170 -6.39 -10.18 9.65
N ARG A 171 -5.24 -9.83 10.26
CA ARG A 171 -5.07 -8.62 11.05
C ARG A 171 -4.67 -7.43 10.19
N ILE A 172 -5.36 -6.31 10.37
CA ILE A 172 -4.99 -5.01 9.83
C ILE A 172 -4.49 -4.17 10.99
N ARG A 173 -3.28 -3.63 10.84
CA ARG A 173 -2.54 -2.94 11.89
C ARG A 173 -2.27 -1.48 11.51
N VAL A 174 -1.99 -0.67 12.52
CA VAL A 174 -1.59 0.74 12.39
C VAL A 174 -0.25 1.01 13.07
N TRP A 175 0.57 1.80 12.40
CA TRP A 175 1.79 2.41 12.93
C TRP A 175 1.68 3.92 12.80
N SER A 176 2.49 4.65 13.57
CA SER A 176 2.58 6.11 13.52
C SER A 176 4.02 6.59 13.48
N GLY A 177 4.29 7.65 12.75
CA GLY A 177 5.58 8.32 12.67
C GLY A 177 5.43 9.83 12.54
N CYS A 178 6.45 10.60 12.93
CA CYS A 178 6.43 12.06 12.83
C CYS A 178 6.67 12.56 11.40
N ASP A 179 7.39 11.77 10.62
CA ASP A 179 7.78 12.09 9.26
C ASP A 179 7.16 11.07 8.30
N PRO A 180 6.93 11.44 7.03
CA PRO A 180 6.37 10.52 6.02
C PRO A 180 7.24 9.31 5.72
N TYR A 181 8.49 9.31 6.18
CA TYR A 181 9.44 8.19 6.08
C TYR A 181 9.73 7.52 7.43
N GLY A 182 8.99 7.85 8.48
CA GLY A 182 9.15 7.29 9.80
C GLY A 182 10.29 7.93 10.62
N PRO A 183 10.83 7.23 11.63
CA PRO A 183 10.55 5.84 11.97
C PRO A 183 9.09 5.63 12.37
N PHE A 184 8.48 4.56 11.86
CA PHE A 184 7.12 4.17 12.20
C PHE A 184 7.13 3.22 13.40
N ALA A 185 6.38 3.58 14.44
CA ALA A 185 6.25 2.79 15.67
C ALA A 185 4.78 2.41 15.90
N PHE A 186 4.55 1.36 16.68
CA PHE A 186 3.22 0.90 17.05
C PHE A 186 3.16 0.64 18.55
N TRP A 187 1.95 0.67 19.11
CA TRP A 187 1.72 0.30 20.51
C TRP A 187 1.26 -1.15 20.57
N VAL A 188 2.09 -2.01 21.16
CA VAL A 188 1.81 -3.44 21.34
C VAL A 188 0.43 -3.62 21.98
N ASP A 189 -0.35 -4.56 21.43
CA ASP A 189 -1.73 -4.90 21.82
C ASP A 189 -2.80 -3.83 21.54
N HIS A 190 -2.43 -2.73 20.89
CA HIS A 190 -3.32 -1.59 20.60
C HIS A 190 -3.20 -1.05 19.17
N ASP A 191 -2.51 -1.82 18.33
CA ASP A 191 -2.18 -1.48 16.96
C ASP A 191 -3.07 -2.23 15.94
N GLN A 192 -3.86 -3.21 16.37
CA GLN A 192 -4.87 -3.81 15.49
C GLN A 192 -6.06 -2.87 15.32
N VAL A 193 -6.28 -2.38 14.09
CA VAL A 193 -7.44 -1.54 13.74
C VAL A 193 -8.63 -2.34 13.26
N TYR A 194 -8.40 -3.51 12.66
CA TYR A 194 -9.45 -4.38 12.18
C TYR A 194 -8.98 -5.84 12.11
N TYR A 195 -9.92 -6.77 12.27
CA TYR A 195 -9.71 -8.19 12.01
C TYR A 195 -10.72 -8.61 10.95
N THR A 196 -10.22 -9.08 9.81
CA THR A 196 -11.06 -9.49 8.68
C THR A 196 -11.79 -10.81 9.02
N PRO A 197 -13.13 -10.83 9.09
CA PRO A 197 -13.87 -12.01 9.52
C PRO A 197 -13.90 -13.13 8.48
N GLU A 198 -13.53 -12.85 7.23
CA GLU A 198 -13.57 -13.78 6.11
C GLU A 198 -12.46 -14.82 6.16
N ALA A 199 -11.28 -14.44 6.66
CA ALA A 199 -10.08 -15.27 6.59
C ALA A 199 -10.00 -16.30 7.74
N GLY A 200 -9.29 -17.40 7.46
CA GLY A 200 -8.95 -18.40 8.46
C GLY A 200 -10.01 -19.49 8.67
N PRO A 201 -9.73 -20.50 9.51
CA PRO A 201 -10.48 -21.77 9.58
C PRO A 201 -11.96 -21.64 9.95
N TYR A 202 -12.34 -20.52 10.56
CA TYR A 202 -13.72 -20.22 10.96
C TYR A 202 -14.29 -19.00 10.22
N GLY A 203 -13.72 -18.69 9.05
CA GLY A 203 -14.09 -17.54 8.25
C GLY A 203 -15.56 -17.55 7.80
N THR A 204 -16.14 -16.36 7.67
CA THR A 204 -17.58 -16.17 7.40
C THR A 204 -18.04 -16.58 6.00
N TYR A 205 -17.12 -16.94 5.10
CA TYR A 205 -17.43 -17.21 3.69
C TYR A 205 -17.77 -18.67 3.38
N GLY A 206 -17.88 -19.53 4.40
CA GLY A 206 -18.42 -20.89 4.24
C GLY A 206 -17.48 -21.88 3.54
N GLU A 207 -16.24 -21.48 3.25
CA GLU A 207 -15.24 -22.31 2.56
C GLU A 207 -14.22 -22.96 3.52
N GLU A 208 -14.64 -23.43 4.69
CA GLU A 208 -13.82 -24.21 5.65
C GLU A 208 -12.33 -23.77 5.77
N GLY A 209 -12.07 -22.47 5.89
CA GLY A 209 -10.70 -21.97 6.04
C GLY A 209 -9.89 -21.72 4.78
N LYS A 210 -10.52 -21.74 3.60
CA LYS A 210 -9.84 -21.49 2.32
C LYS A 210 -9.85 -20.02 1.90
N ALA A 211 -10.64 -19.18 2.55
CA ALA A 211 -10.66 -17.75 2.29
C ALA A 211 -9.45 -17.06 2.95
N PHE A 212 -8.88 -16.09 2.24
CA PHE A 212 -7.83 -15.20 2.72
C PHE A 212 -8.12 -13.77 2.32
N THR A 213 -7.58 -12.83 3.09
CA THR A 213 -7.69 -11.40 2.84
C THR A 213 -6.31 -10.79 2.59
N TYR A 214 -6.28 -9.73 1.80
CA TYR A 214 -5.04 -9.06 1.38
C TYR A 214 -5.33 -7.61 0.97
N ASN A 215 -4.28 -6.82 0.75
CA ASN A 215 -4.35 -5.46 0.21
C ASN A 215 -5.25 -4.49 1.00
N ALA A 216 -5.00 -4.38 2.31
CA ALA A 216 -5.63 -3.35 3.13
C ALA A 216 -5.16 -1.94 2.71
N HIS A 217 -6.10 -1.06 2.34
CA HIS A 217 -5.82 0.28 1.85
C HIS A 217 -6.79 1.33 2.41
N VAL A 218 -6.27 2.46 2.87
CA VAL A 218 -7.04 3.61 3.39
C VAL A 218 -7.42 4.54 2.25
N HIS A 219 -8.63 5.08 2.28
CA HIS A 219 -9.17 6.02 1.30
C HIS A 219 -9.43 7.39 1.95
N PRO A 220 -8.41 8.26 2.11
CA PRO A 220 -8.58 9.56 2.78
C PRO A 220 -9.59 10.47 2.08
N THR A 221 -9.77 10.33 0.76
CA THR A 221 -10.77 11.08 -0.02
C THR A 221 -12.21 10.71 0.33
N LEU A 222 -12.42 9.56 0.98
CA LEU A 222 -13.70 9.09 1.50
C LEU A 222 -13.83 9.29 3.01
N ALA A 223 -12.90 10.02 3.64
CA ALA A 223 -12.95 10.30 5.07
C ALA A 223 -14.11 11.24 5.41
N SER A 224 -14.67 11.06 6.61
CA SER A 224 -15.72 11.92 7.18
C SER A 224 -15.34 12.32 8.59
N GLY A 225 -14.86 13.55 8.77
CA GLY A 225 -14.33 14.03 10.05
C GLY A 225 -13.12 13.20 10.48
N ASP A 226 -13.12 12.75 11.74
CA ASP A 226 -12.06 11.90 12.30
C ASP A 226 -12.30 10.41 11.99
N THR A 227 -12.88 10.08 10.83
CA THR A 227 -13.08 8.69 10.43
C THR A 227 -12.60 8.44 9.02
N TRP A 228 -11.77 7.41 8.88
CA TRP A 228 -11.27 6.91 7.60
C TRP A 228 -12.07 5.74 7.10
N THR A 229 -12.17 5.66 5.77
CA THR A 229 -12.64 4.47 5.08
C THR A 229 -11.46 3.61 4.70
N LEU A 230 -11.56 2.30 4.96
CA LEU A 230 -10.58 1.28 4.59
C LEU A 230 -11.26 0.27 3.65
N SER A 231 -10.53 -0.23 2.67
CA SER A 231 -10.89 -1.44 1.92
C SER A 231 -9.85 -2.54 2.07
N TYR A 232 -10.25 -3.78 1.81
CA TYR A 232 -9.35 -4.91 1.60
C TYR A 232 -10.00 -5.92 0.64
N ASN A 233 -9.18 -6.80 0.09
CA ASN A 233 -9.60 -7.84 -0.85
C ASN A 233 -9.85 -9.14 -0.10
N VAL A 234 -10.78 -9.95 -0.63
CA VAL A 234 -11.07 -11.30 -0.18
C VAL A 234 -10.94 -12.25 -1.38
N ASN A 235 -10.22 -13.35 -1.21
CA ASN A 235 -10.08 -14.38 -2.23
C ASN A 235 -9.98 -15.77 -1.59
N SER A 236 -9.91 -16.83 -2.40
CA SER A 236 -9.90 -18.22 -1.97
C SER A 236 -8.68 -18.98 -2.50
N PHE A 237 -8.16 -19.89 -1.68
CA PHE A 237 -7.17 -20.89 -2.08
C PHE A 237 -7.74 -22.00 -2.96
N ASP A 238 -9.06 -22.13 -3.03
CA ASP A 238 -9.71 -23.02 -3.99
C ASP A 238 -9.65 -22.37 -5.36
N SER A 239 -8.81 -22.84 -6.28
CA SER A 239 -8.62 -22.22 -7.60
C SER A 239 -9.69 -22.59 -8.64
N ARG A 240 -10.74 -23.31 -8.24
CA ARG A 240 -11.81 -23.75 -9.14
C ARG A 240 -12.77 -22.60 -9.41
N VAL A 241 -12.86 -22.17 -10.66
CA VAL A 241 -13.91 -21.25 -11.11
C VAL A 241 -15.23 -22.03 -11.16
N SER A 242 -16.01 -21.94 -10.08
CA SER A 242 -17.31 -22.60 -9.95
C SER A 242 -18.30 -21.69 -9.21
N HIS A 243 -19.59 -22.01 -9.32
CA HIS A 243 -20.67 -21.24 -8.70
C HIS A 243 -20.60 -21.21 -7.16
N ASP A 244 -19.95 -22.21 -6.55
CA ASP A 244 -19.70 -22.33 -5.12
C ASP A 244 -18.37 -21.68 -4.67
N GLY A 245 -17.52 -21.22 -5.59
CA GLY A 245 -16.25 -20.58 -5.28
C GLY A 245 -16.40 -19.13 -4.79
N ALA A 246 -15.63 -18.75 -3.78
CA ALA A 246 -15.60 -17.41 -3.18
C ALA A 246 -14.57 -16.47 -3.84
N HIS A 247 -14.30 -16.66 -5.13
CA HIS A 247 -13.38 -15.82 -5.89
C HIS A 247 -13.88 -14.39 -6.07
N TYR A 248 -12.99 -13.41 -5.90
CA TYR A 248 -13.18 -12.01 -6.30
C TYR A 248 -14.52 -11.39 -5.85
N ARG A 249 -14.84 -11.51 -4.56
CA ARG A 249 -15.99 -10.80 -3.99
C ARG A 249 -15.67 -9.32 -3.83
N ALA A 250 -16.71 -8.48 -3.84
CA ALA A 250 -16.57 -7.03 -3.77
C ALA A 250 -15.65 -6.63 -2.60
N PRO A 251 -14.73 -5.66 -2.79
CA PRO A 251 -13.86 -5.19 -1.72
C PRO A 251 -14.73 -4.80 -0.52
N ALA A 252 -14.39 -5.35 0.64
CA ALA A 252 -15.11 -5.02 1.87
C ALA A 252 -14.64 -3.63 2.30
N SER A 253 -15.53 -2.64 2.20
CA SER A 253 -15.29 -1.29 2.73
C SER A 253 -15.82 -1.21 4.14
N THR A 254 -14.95 -0.88 5.10
CA THR A 254 -15.36 -0.68 6.49
C THR A 254 -14.96 0.71 6.97
N ASN A 255 -15.80 1.29 7.81
CA ASN A 255 -15.56 2.59 8.44
C ASN A 255 -15.18 2.32 9.91
N PRO A 256 -13.89 2.28 10.28
CA PRO A 256 -13.44 2.04 11.65
C PRO A 256 -13.99 2.98 12.75
N GLY A 257 -14.85 3.97 12.43
CA GLY A 257 -15.43 4.92 13.39
C GLY A 257 -16.76 4.53 14.05
N SER A 258 -17.39 3.41 13.68
CA SER A 258 -18.60 2.95 14.38
C SER A 258 -18.29 1.72 15.23
N CYS A 259 -18.05 1.93 16.53
CA CYS A 259 -18.09 0.89 17.56
C CYS A 259 -19.47 0.15 17.38
N PRO A 260 -19.53 -1.14 16.98
CA PRO A 260 -20.80 -1.84 16.75
C PRO A 260 -21.65 -1.82 18.01
N SER A 261 -22.94 -1.50 17.87
CA SER A 261 -23.90 -1.45 18.98
C SER A 261 -24.03 -2.83 19.62
N GLY A 262 -23.22 -3.09 20.65
CA GLY A 262 -23.14 -4.38 21.33
C GLY A 262 -22.04 -4.48 22.39
N TRP A 263 -21.04 -3.59 22.38
CA TRP A 263 -19.94 -3.60 23.35
C TRP A 263 -20.02 -2.37 24.26
N SER A 264 -20.64 -2.54 25.43
CA SER A 264 -20.75 -1.52 26.47
C SER A 264 -19.45 -1.34 27.26
N ASN A 265 -18.37 -0.90 26.60
CA ASN A 265 -17.22 -0.33 27.31
C ASN A 265 -16.45 0.69 26.44
N PRO A 266 -16.53 2.00 26.73
CA PRO A 266 -15.86 3.07 25.96
C PRO A 266 -14.32 3.06 26.02
N ALA A 267 -13.70 2.10 26.72
CA ALA A 267 -12.26 2.04 26.94
C ALA A 267 -11.46 1.27 25.85
N HIS A 268 -12.13 0.64 24.87
CA HIS A 268 -11.48 -0.24 23.87
C HIS A 268 -11.55 0.25 22.41
N CYS A 269 -12.19 1.38 22.13
CA CYS A 269 -12.07 2.03 20.81
C CYS A 269 -10.67 2.72 20.80
N GLY A 270 -9.75 2.21 19.96
CA GLY A 270 -8.30 2.48 19.99
C GLY A 270 -7.94 3.96 19.99
N ARG A 271 -7.51 4.48 21.14
CA ARG A 271 -6.75 5.73 21.20
C ARG A 271 -5.31 5.41 20.79
N VAL A 272 -5.00 5.55 19.51
CA VAL A 272 -3.61 5.79 19.10
C VAL A 272 -3.22 7.11 19.75
N ARG A 273 -2.41 7.07 20.82
CA ARG A 273 -1.82 8.31 21.34
C ARG A 273 -0.80 8.76 20.30
N PRO A 274 -0.90 9.99 19.75
CA PRO A 274 0.17 10.51 18.93
C PRO A 274 1.45 10.50 19.77
N SER A 275 2.52 9.95 19.21
CA SER A 275 3.86 10.29 19.66
C SER A 275 3.94 11.82 19.66
N ARG A 276 4.43 12.46 20.74
CA ARG A 276 4.56 13.92 20.76
C ARG A 276 5.63 14.34 19.75
N CYS A 277 5.26 14.46 18.48
CA CYS A 277 6.10 15.04 17.46
C CYS A 277 6.28 16.52 17.81
N ARG A 278 7.53 17.00 17.74
CA ARG A 278 7.81 18.41 18.00
C ARG A 278 7.12 19.22 16.91
N ALA A 279 6.37 20.25 17.30
CA ALA A 279 5.82 21.21 16.34
C ALA A 279 6.95 21.72 15.42
N PRO A 280 6.72 21.85 14.11
CA PRO A 280 7.73 22.32 13.17
C PRO A 280 8.25 23.69 13.62
N ARG A 281 9.57 23.87 13.59
CA ARG A 281 10.17 25.20 13.78
C ARG A 281 9.82 26.02 12.53
N ALA A 282 9.12 27.13 12.75
CA ALA A 282 8.86 28.17 11.75
C ALA A 282 10.16 28.81 11.26
#